data_AF-M1DIE4-F1
#
_entry.id   AF-M1DIE4-F1
#
_cell.length_a   1.000
_cell.length_b   1.000
_cell.length_c   1.000
_cell.angle_alpha   90.00
_cell.angle_beta   90.00
_cell.angle_gamma   90.00
#
_symmetry.space_group_name_H-M   'P 1'
#
loop_
_entity.id
_entity.type
_entity.pdbx_description
1 polymer ?
#
loop_
_entity_poly.entity_id
_entity_poly.type
_entity_poly.pdbx_seq_one_letter_code
_entity_poly.pdbx_strand_id
1 'polypeptide(L)'
;MNFSEMKDQVINGVKWYFNRNWNRDDVMNMDEISDEVHSTLKMNTRIIISMLTAYSFGSSVGFIFNYLFKVEQRFVLRLLVGITIGTGNLLYQAITTKDRREIYTGCLKYCVVIVFSIITFFLLETDTTLRMIVIHSVLILFMGYLVIYSQEILYNADFGDIDYVNCTFNVFFHFPGIMIHATRLYLQGEQQEEN
;
A
#
# COMPACT_ATOMS: atom_id res chain seq x y z
N MET A 1 -16.97 13.40 0.10
CA MET A 1 -16.16 14.57 -0.25
C MET A 1 -15.30 14.17 -1.44
N ASN A 2 -15.54 14.77 -2.60
CA ASN A 2 -14.93 14.36 -3.87
C ASN A 2 -13.56 15.03 -4.04
N PHE A 3 -12.65 14.45 -4.84
CA PHE A 3 -11.27 14.97 -4.98
C PHE A 3 -11.24 16.40 -5.55
N SER A 4 -12.18 16.74 -6.44
CA SER A 4 -12.27 18.12 -6.97
C SER A 4 -12.71 19.12 -5.90
N GLU A 5 -13.64 18.74 -5.02
CA GLU A 5 -14.11 19.61 -3.93
C GLU A 5 -12.99 19.89 -2.91
N MET A 6 -12.18 18.87 -2.59
CA MET A 6 -10.97 19.03 -1.77
C MET A 6 -9.97 19.98 -2.41
N LYS A 7 -9.70 19.79 -3.71
CA LYS A 7 -8.77 20.64 -4.46
C LYS A 7 -9.26 22.10 -4.48
N ASP A 8 -10.55 22.32 -4.70
CA ASP A 8 -11.13 23.66 -4.75
C ASP A 8 -11.14 24.34 -3.38
N GLN A 9 -11.40 23.58 -2.30
CA GLN A 9 -11.27 24.09 -0.94
C GLN A 9 -9.81 24.48 -0.61
N VAL A 10 -8.84 23.65 -1.00
CA VAL A 10 -7.42 23.94 -0.77
C VAL A 10 -6.98 25.16 -1.57
N ILE A 11 -7.34 25.25 -2.86
CA ILE A 11 -6.98 26.39 -3.72
C ILE A 11 -7.65 27.67 -3.22
N ASN A 12 -8.91 27.61 -2.80
CA ASN A 12 -9.60 28.77 -2.24
C ASN A 12 -9.03 29.17 -0.88
N GLY A 13 -8.67 28.20 -0.02
CA GLY A 13 -8.00 28.47 1.25
C GLY A 13 -6.64 29.15 1.06
N VAL A 14 -5.84 28.69 0.11
CA VAL A 14 -4.55 29.30 -0.24
C VAL A 14 -4.75 30.69 -0.85
N LYS A 15 -5.73 30.88 -1.75
CA LYS A 15 -6.07 32.22 -2.27
C LYS A 15 -6.53 33.17 -1.16
N TRP A 16 -7.33 32.70 -0.20
CA TRP A 16 -7.74 33.49 0.96
C TRP A 16 -6.56 33.85 1.87
N TYR A 17 -5.60 32.94 2.03
CA TYR A 17 -4.39 33.20 2.79
C TYR A 17 -3.51 34.26 2.13
N PHE A 18 -3.34 34.22 0.79
CA PHE A 18 -2.55 35.21 0.05
C PHE A 18 -3.27 36.54 -0.22
N ASN A 19 -4.61 36.53 -0.33
CA ASN A 19 -5.42 37.75 -0.52
C ASN A 19 -5.74 38.46 0.81
N ARG A 20 -5.16 38.01 1.92
CA ARG A 20 -5.27 38.67 3.21
C ARG A 20 -4.29 39.84 3.24
N ASN A 21 -4.78 41.02 3.61
CA ASN A 21 -3.97 42.24 3.70
C ASN A 21 -3.12 42.17 4.99
N TRP A 22 -2.10 41.31 4.98
CA TRP A 22 -1.22 41.08 6.12
C TRP A 22 -0.53 42.38 6.51
N ASN A 23 -0.72 42.82 7.75
CA ASN A 23 0.02 43.95 8.29
C ASN A 23 1.39 43.46 8.80
N ARG A 24 2.39 44.36 8.86
CA ARG A 24 3.74 44.02 9.35
C ARG A 24 3.71 43.40 10.74
N ASP A 25 2.76 43.86 11.56
CA ASP A 25 2.56 43.40 12.93
C ASP A 25 2.01 41.95 12.99
N ASP A 26 1.23 41.51 12.01
CA ASP A 26 0.74 40.13 11.93
C ASP A 26 1.86 39.14 11.56
N VAL A 27 2.86 39.59 10.80
CA VAL A 27 4.03 38.81 10.40
C VAL A 27 5.12 38.82 11.48
N MET A 28 5.18 39.92 12.23
CA MET A 28 6.12 40.11 13.34
C MET A 28 5.55 39.61 14.67
N ASN A 29 4.28 39.21 14.71
CA ASN A 29 3.71 38.66 15.92
C ASN A 29 4.39 37.32 16.23
N MET A 30 5.29 37.37 17.21
CA MET A 30 5.99 36.23 17.78
C MET A 30 5.14 35.52 18.85
N ASP A 31 3.87 35.91 19.00
CA ASP A 31 2.92 35.18 19.82
C ASP A 31 2.94 33.69 19.44
N GLU A 32 2.94 32.85 20.46
CA GLU A 32 3.06 31.41 20.34
C GLU A 32 1.93 30.89 19.43
N ILE A 33 2.32 30.28 18.31
CA ILE A 33 1.37 29.66 17.39
C ILE A 33 0.58 28.63 18.20
N SER A 34 -0.74 28.79 18.28
CA SER A 34 -1.63 27.85 19.00
C SER A 34 -1.27 26.41 18.66
N ASP A 35 -1.14 25.57 19.69
CA ASP A 35 -0.78 24.15 19.56
C ASP A 35 -1.65 23.40 18.53
N GLU A 36 -2.91 23.80 18.39
CA GLU A 36 -3.86 23.27 17.42
C GLU A 36 -3.45 23.57 15.95
N VAL A 37 -2.94 24.77 15.69
CA VAL A 37 -2.44 25.18 14.37
C VAL A 37 -1.14 24.44 14.08
N HIS A 38 -0.26 24.29 15.07
CA HIS A 38 0.99 23.54 14.91
C HIS A 38 0.74 22.05 14.61
N SER A 39 -0.19 21.40 15.33
CA SER A 39 -0.54 20.00 15.08
C SER A 39 -1.18 19.79 13.70
N THR A 40 -2.06 20.71 13.28
CA THR A 40 -2.72 20.66 11.98
C THR A 40 -1.71 20.83 10.84
N LEU A 41 -0.78 21.79 10.98
CA LEU A 41 0.26 22.02 9.98
C LEU A 41 1.17 20.80 9.84
N LYS A 42 1.61 20.22 10.96
CA LYS A 42 2.45 19.01 11.00
C LYS A 42 1.76 17.82 10.32
N MET A 43 0.46 17.62 10.57
CA MET A 43 -0.32 16.55 9.93
C MET A 43 -0.44 16.76 8.41
N ASN A 44 -0.75 17.98 7.97
CA ASN A 44 -0.87 18.31 6.54
C ASN A 44 0.45 18.13 5.80
N THR A 45 1.57 18.58 6.39
CA THR A 45 2.90 18.39 5.81
C THR A 45 3.24 16.90 5.66
N ARG A 46 2.93 16.07 6.67
CA ARG A 46 3.13 14.61 6.60
C ARG A 46 2.35 13.96 5.46
N ILE A 47 1.09 14.34 5.28
CA ILE A 47 0.24 13.83 4.20
C ILE A 47 0.80 14.25 2.84
N ILE A 48 1.15 15.52 2.66
CA ILE A 48 1.71 16.02 1.39
C ILE A 48 3.02 15.30 1.04
N ILE A 49 3.91 15.11 2.01
CA ILE A 49 5.16 14.38 1.80
C ILE A 49 4.85 12.93 1.39
N SER A 50 3.92 12.25 2.06
CA SER A 50 3.53 10.89 1.68
C SER A 50 2.94 10.80 0.26
N MET A 51 2.10 11.76 -0.14
CA MET A 51 1.54 11.82 -1.49
C MET A 51 2.63 12.04 -2.53
N LEU A 52 3.58 12.95 -2.25
CA LEU A 52 4.70 13.23 -3.12
C LEU A 52 5.60 11.98 -3.26
N THR A 53 5.90 11.29 -2.16
CA THR A 53 6.70 10.06 -2.22
C THR A 53 5.99 8.96 -2.99
N ALA A 54 4.68 8.76 -2.78
CA ALA A 54 3.90 7.78 -3.53
C ALA A 54 3.88 8.10 -5.04
N TYR A 55 3.73 9.38 -5.40
CA TYR A 55 3.77 9.83 -6.79
C TYR A 55 5.14 9.59 -7.44
N SER A 56 6.22 10.03 -6.79
CA SER A 56 7.59 9.82 -7.28
C SER A 56 7.94 8.34 -7.41
N PHE A 57 7.51 7.52 -6.44
CA PHE A 57 7.72 6.08 -6.48
C PHE A 57 6.96 5.42 -7.63
N GLY A 58 5.66 5.72 -7.77
CA GLY A 58 4.85 5.20 -8.87
C GLY A 58 5.41 5.55 -10.24
N SER A 59 5.92 6.77 -10.40
CA SER A 59 6.59 7.22 -11.63
C SER A 59 7.87 6.42 -11.92
N SER A 60 8.70 6.17 -10.90
CA SER A 60 9.94 5.39 -11.03
C SER A 60 9.67 3.93 -11.41
N VAL A 61 8.73 3.27 -10.73
CA VAL A 61 8.40 1.85 -10.99
C VAL A 61 7.67 1.69 -12.33
N GLY A 62 7.02 2.74 -12.85
CA GLY A 62 6.35 2.72 -14.15
C GLY A 62 7.25 2.29 -15.31
N PHE A 63 8.54 2.60 -15.27
CA PHE A 63 9.49 2.15 -16.29
C PHE A 63 9.69 0.62 -16.25
N ILE A 64 9.76 0.04 -15.05
CA ILE A 64 9.86 -1.41 -14.84
C ILE A 64 8.58 -2.10 -15.33
N PHE A 65 7.41 -1.54 -15.04
CA PHE A 65 6.14 -2.06 -15.55
C PHE A 65 6.12 -2.08 -17.07
N ASN A 66 6.53 -1.00 -17.75
CA ASN A 66 6.59 -0.96 -19.21
C ASN A 66 7.48 -2.07 -19.79
N TYR A 67 8.61 -2.37 -19.13
CA TYR A 67 9.46 -3.49 -19.52
C TYR A 67 8.75 -4.83 -19.32
N LEU A 68 8.16 -5.08 -18.15
CA LEU A 68 7.44 -6.32 -17.84
C LEU A 68 6.24 -6.55 -18.76
N PHE A 69 5.52 -5.49 -19.14
CA PHE A 69 4.42 -5.54 -20.10
C PHE A 69 4.89 -5.99 -21.50
N LYS A 70 6.08 -5.56 -21.94
CA LYS A 70 6.66 -5.99 -23.22
C LYS A 70 7.08 -7.46 -23.20
N VAL A 71 7.56 -7.96 -22.07
CA VAL A 71 7.97 -9.35 -21.92
C VAL A 71 6.73 -10.25 -21.91
N GLU A 72 5.84 -10.05 -20.94
CA GLU A 72 4.71 -10.96 -20.69
C GLU A 72 3.49 -10.23 -20.11
N GLN A 73 2.77 -9.51 -20.98
CA GLN A 73 1.60 -8.73 -20.63
C GLN A 73 0.52 -9.52 -19.85
N ARG A 74 0.24 -10.77 -20.25
CA ARG A 74 -0.83 -11.56 -19.60
C ARG A 74 -0.50 -11.88 -18.14
N PHE A 75 0.79 -12.12 -17.84
CA PHE A 75 1.25 -12.43 -16.50
C PHE A 75 1.07 -11.21 -15.58
N VAL A 76 1.54 -10.04 -16.03
CA VAL A 76 1.47 -8.78 -15.27
C VAL A 76 0.02 -8.38 -14.99
N LEU A 77 -0.85 -8.45 -16.00
CA LEU A 77 -2.27 -8.12 -15.85
C LEU A 77 -2.98 -9.03 -14.85
N ARG A 78 -2.74 -10.35 -14.91
CA ARG A 78 -3.36 -11.29 -13.97
C ARG A 78 -2.91 -11.06 -12.54
N LEU A 79 -1.61 -10.81 -12.33
CA LEU A 79 -1.07 -10.49 -11.02
C LEU A 79 -1.67 -9.18 -10.48
N LEU A 80 -1.76 -8.13 -11.32
CA LEU A 80 -2.36 -6.85 -10.93
C LEU A 80 -3.85 -7.01 -10.57
N VAL A 81 -4.62 -7.75 -11.36
CA VAL A 81 -6.04 -8.03 -11.08
C VAL A 81 -6.20 -8.83 -9.78
N GLY A 82 -5.33 -9.80 -9.51
CA GLY A 82 -5.33 -10.52 -8.25
C GLY A 82 -5.10 -9.59 -7.06
N ILE A 83 -4.04 -8.79 -7.11
CA ILE A 83 -3.70 -7.83 -6.04
C ILE A 83 -4.84 -6.85 -5.80
N THR A 84 -5.43 -6.27 -6.85
CA THR A 84 -6.51 -5.28 -6.71
C THR A 84 -7.78 -5.90 -6.13
N ILE A 85 -8.18 -7.09 -6.58
CA ILE A 85 -9.37 -7.78 -6.05
C ILE A 85 -9.15 -8.14 -4.58
N GLY A 86 -8.03 -8.75 -4.21
CA GLY A 86 -7.84 -9.17 -2.83
C GLY A 86 -7.62 -8.01 -1.86
N THR A 87 -6.85 -6.99 -2.26
CA THR A 87 -6.69 -5.75 -1.47
C THR A 87 -8.02 -5.02 -1.33
N GLY A 88 -8.82 -4.98 -2.40
CA GLY A 88 -10.16 -4.39 -2.37
C GLY A 88 -11.12 -5.12 -1.42
N ASN A 89 -11.08 -6.46 -1.40
CA ASN A 89 -11.87 -7.26 -0.45
C ASN A 89 -11.46 -7.00 1.01
N LEU A 90 -10.14 -6.95 1.27
CA LEU A 90 -9.61 -6.61 2.60
C LEU A 90 -10.04 -5.21 3.04
N LEU A 91 -9.91 -4.22 2.15
CA LEU A 91 -10.32 -2.85 2.41
C LEU A 91 -11.83 -2.74 2.67
N TYR A 92 -12.65 -3.40 1.84
CA TYR A 92 -14.10 -3.41 2.00
C TYR A 92 -14.51 -3.96 3.38
N GLN A 93 -13.86 -5.03 3.83
CA GLN A 93 -14.15 -5.60 5.14
C GLN A 93 -13.63 -4.74 6.28
N ALA A 94 -12.44 -4.13 6.14
CA ALA A 94 -11.91 -3.20 7.12
C ALA A 94 -12.81 -1.95 7.31
N ILE A 95 -13.45 -1.47 6.24
CA ILE A 95 -14.39 -0.34 6.30
C ILE A 95 -15.73 -0.78 6.90
N THR A 96 -16.24 -1.95 6.51
CA THR A 96 -17.57 -2.43 6.90
C THR A 96 -17.61 -2.89 8.35
N THR A 97 -16.56 -3.60 8.80
CA THR A 97 -16.54 -4.23 10.11
C THR A 97 -15.28 -3.84 10.87
N LYS A 98 -15.46 -3.27 12.07
CA LYS A 98 -14.35 -2.92 12.97
C LYS A 98 -13.77 -4.15 13.71
N ASP A 99 -14.29 -5.35 13.47
CA ASP A 99 -13.86 -6.57 14.13
C ASP A 99 -12.73 -7.27 13.35
N ARG A 100 -11.64 -7.56 14.05
CA ARG A 100 -10.44 -8.25 13.56
C ARG A 100 -10.76 -9.59 12.90
N ARG A 101 -11.77 -10.29 13.45
CA ARG A 101 -12.12 -11.65 13.01
C ARG A 101 -12.78 -11.66 11.64
N GLU A 102 -13.56 -10.63 11.32
CA GLU A 102 -14.21 -10.55 10.01
C GLU A 102 -13.19 -10.27 8.90
N ILE A 103 -12.25 -9.36 9.13
CA ILE A 103 -11.14 -9.08 8.21
C ILE A 103 -10.37 -10.37 7.85
N TYR A 104 -10.11 -11.23 8.85
CA TYR A 104 -9.47 -12.54 8.63
C TYR A 104 -10.34 -13.48 7.78
N THR A 105 -11.64 -13.53 8.08
CA THR A 105 -12.60 -14.37 7.36
C THR A 105 -12.67 -13.98 5.88
N GLY A 106 -12.55 -12.70 5.56
CA GLY A 106 -12.43 -12.23 4.18
C GLY A 106 -11.20 -12.68 3.45
N CYS A 107 -10.04 -12.51 4.07
CA CYS A 107 -8.79 -12.97 3.47
C CYS A 107 -8.82 -14.48 3.25
N LEU A 108 -9.29 -15.24 4.24
CA LEU A 108 -9.36 -16.69 4.15
C LEU A 108 -10.26 -17.12 2.98
N LYS A 109 -11.44 -16.49 2.82
CA LYS A 109 -12.33 -16.72 1.67
C LYS A 109 -11.62 -16.43 0.35
N TYR A 110 -10.88 -15.33 0.26
CA TYR A 110 -10.13 -14.97 -0.94
C TYR A 110 -9.01 -15.99 -1.25
N CYS A 111 -8.25 -16.42 -0.24
CA CYS A 111 -7.23 -17.47 -0.39
C CYS A 111 -7.84 -18.80 -0.85
N VAL A 112 -9.00 -19.20 -0.32
CA VAL A 112 -9.71 -20.42 -0.75
C VAL A 112 -10.14 -20.33 -2.23
N VAL A 113 -10.65 -19.18 -2.67
CA VAL A 113 -11.00 -18.95 -4.08
C VAL A 113 -9.78 -19.07 -4.99
N ILE A 114 -8.63 -18.55 -4.57
CA ILE A 114 -7.37 -18.70 -5.29
C ILE A 114 -6.95 -20.18 -5.39
N VAL A 115 -6.96 -20.92 -4.28
CA VAL A 115 -6.56 -22.34 -4.28
C VAL A 115 -7.50 -23.15 -5.18
N PHE A 116 -8.80 -22.88 -5.14
CA PHE A 116 -9.76 -23.51 -6.04
C PHE A 116 -9.46 -23.21 -7.51
N SER A 117 -9.12 -21.95 -7.84
CA SER A 117 -8.65 -21.56 -9.17
C SER A 117 -7.43 -22.38 -9.60
N ILE A 118 -6.41 -22.53 -8.75
CA ILE A 118 -5.22 -23.37 -9.05
C ILE A 118 -5.63 -24.81 -9.38
N ILE A 119 -6.48 -25.42 -8.56
CA ILE A 119 -6.94 -26.80 -8.75
C ILE A 119 -7.68 -26.94 -10.08
N THR A 120 -8.56 -25.99 -10.43
CA THR A 120 -9.26 -26.03 -11.73
C THR A 120 -8.30 -25.95 -12.91
N PHE A 121 -7.29 -25.06 -12.85
CA PHE A 121 -6.27 -24.96 -13.91
C PHE A 121 -5.40 -26.21 -14.01
N PHE A 122 -5.10 -26.85 -12.89
CA PHE A 122 -4.37 -28.11 -12.84
C PHE A 122 -5.18 -29.25 -13.48
N LEU A 123 -6.46 -29.36 -13.16
CA LEU A 123 -7.37 -30.37 -13.73
C LEU A 123 -7.66 -30.15 -15.23
N LEU A 124 -7.62 -28.92 -15.70
CA LEU A 124 -7.78 -28.56 -17.11
C LEU A 124 -6.50 -28.77 -17.94
N GLU A 125 -5.41 -29.23 -17.32
CA GLU A 125 -4.11 -29.59 -17.90
C GLU A 125 -3.69 -28.69 -19.08
N THR A 126 -3.55 -27.39 -18.80
CA THR A 126 -3.13 -26.41 -19.82
C THR A 126 -1.62 -26.23 -19.84
N ASP A 127 -1.04 -25.91 -20.99
CA ASP A 127 0.40 -25.60 -21.12
C ASP A 127 0.86 -24.41 -20.23
N THR A 128 -0.07 -23.64 -19.69
CA THR A 128 0.19 -22.46 -18.83
C THR A 128 0.13 -22.74 -17.33
N THR A 129 -0.12 -23.98 -16.93
CA THR A 129 -0.43 -24.37 -15.53
C THR A 129 0.67 -23.97 -14.55
N LEU A 130 1.95 -24.24 -14.86
CA LEU A 130 3.06 -23.92 -13.96
C LEU A 130 3.20 -22.41 -13.70
N ARG A 131 3.08 -21.59 -14.75
CA ARG A 131 3.15 -20.12 -14.63
C ARG A 131 1.99 -19.58 -13.80
N MET A 132 0.82 -20.17 -13.94
CA MET A 132 -0.38 -19.82 -13.18
C MET A 132 -0.26 -20.20 -11.70
N ILE A 133 0.35 -21.35 -11.38
CA ILE A 133 0.66 -21.72 -9.99
C ILE A 133 1.56 -20.66 -9.35
N VAL A 134 2.61 -20.22 -10.05
CA VAL A 134 3.53 -19.17 -9.55
C VAL A 134 2.80 -17.85 -9.29
N ILE A 135 1.91 -17.41 -10.18
CA ILE A 135 1.13 -16.17 -9.95
C ILE A 135 0.29 -16.30 -8.68
N HIS A 136 -0.43 -17.40 -8.54
CA HIS A 136 -1.35 -17.58 -7.43
C HIS A 136 -0.62 -17.81 -6.10
N SER A 137 0.54 -18.49 -6.09
CA SER A 137 1.35 -18.65 -4.88
C SER A 137 1.90 -17.30 -4.40
N VAL A 138 2.39 -16.44 -5.31
CA VAL A 138 2.80 -15.07 -4.98
C VAL A 138 1.62 -14.25 -4.42
N LEU A 139 0.42 -14.38 -5.01
CA LEU A 139 -0.79 -13.72 -4.51
C LEU A 139 -1.17 -14.17 -3.09
N ILE A 140 -1.12 -15.47 -2.79
CA ILE A 140 -1.40 -15.99 -1.44
C ILE A 140 -0.40 -15.43 -0.43
N LEU A 141 0.90 -15.47 -0.74
CA LEU A 141 1.94 -14.93 0.14
C LEU A 141 1.75 -13.43 0.41
N PHE A 142 1.44 -12.66 -0.64
CA PHE A 142 1.17 -11.24 -0.52
C PHE A 142 -0.08 -10.95 0.33
N MET A 143 -1.15 -11.73 0.19
CA MET A 143 -2.35 -11.59 1.02
C MET A 143 -2.08 -11.95 2.48
N GLY A 144 -1.33 -13.02 2.73
CA GLY A 144 -0.90 -13.39 4.08
C GLY A 144 -0.09 -12.28 4.74
N TYR A 145 0.84 -11.66 3.99
CA TYR A 145 1.56 -10.49 4.46
C TYR A 145 0.63 -9.32 4.81
N LEU A 146 -0.31 -8.96 3.93
CA LEU A 146 -1.25 -7.86 4.19
C LEU A 146 -2.10 -8.12 5.44
N VAL A 147 -2.52 -9.35 5.71
CA VAL A 147 -3.27 -9.70 6.91
C VAL A 147 -2.44 -9.52 8.17
N ILE A 148 -1.23 -10.09 8.20
CA ILE A 148 -0.32 -9.97 9.35
C ILE A 148 -0.04 -8.50 9.63
N TYR A 149 0.27 -7.74 8.57
CA TYR A 149 0.58 -6.34 8.71
C TYR A 149 -0.63 -5.51 9.18
N SER A 150 -1.83 -5.78 8.65
CA SER A 150 -3.06 -5.11 9.11
C SER A 150 -3.32 -5.36 10.60
N GLN A 151 -2.92 -6.51 11.15
CA GLN A 151 -3.01 -6.79 12.59
C GLN A 151 -2.03 -5.93 13.39
N GLU A 152 -0.79 -5.79 12.92
CA GLU A 152 0.23 -4.96 13.56
C GLU A 152 -0.22 -3.49 13.61
N ILE A 153 -0.79 -2.98 12.52
CA ILE A 153 -1.37 -1.63 12.48
C ILE A 153 -2.47 -1.48 13.53
N LEU A 154 -3.40 -2.45 13.59
CA LEU A 154 -4.55 -2.39 14.48
C LEU A 154 -4.16 -2.60 15.94
N TYR A 155 -3.09 -3.36 16.19
CA TYR A 155 -2.48 -3.48 17.51
C TYR A 155 -1.88 -2.14 17.94
N ASN A 156 -1.05 -1.51 17.11
CA ASN A 156 -0.47 -0.19 17.39
C ASN A 156 -1.56 0.89 17.57
N ALA A 157 -2.71 0.73 16.92
CA ALA A 157 -3.88 1.57 17.11
C ALA A 157 -4.43 1.59 18.53
N ASP A 158 -4.53 0.41 19.15
CA ASP A 158 -5.06 0.29 20.51
C ASP A 158 -4.13 0.95 21.54
N PHE A 159 -2.82 1.04 21.26
CA PHE A 159 -1.83 1.69 22.11
C PHE A 159 -1.68 3.21 21.84
N GLY A 160 -2.39 3.76 20.86
CA GLY A 160 -2.40 5.19 20.56
C GLY A 160 -1.16 5.73 19.82
N ASP A 161 -0.24 4.86 19.40
CA ASP A 161 0.99 5.22 18.67
C ASP A 161 0.88 4.84 17.18
N ILE A 162 -0.04 5.49 16.46
CA ILE A 162 -0.12 5.32 15.00
C ILE A 162 0.51 6.50 14.29
N ASP A 163 1.63 6.22 13.60
CA ASP A 163 2.09 7.03 12.49
C ASP A 163 1.62 6.42 11.15
N TYR A 164 0.55 6.97 10.58
CA TYR A 164 -0.04 6.50 9.31
C TYR A 164 0.95 6.55 8.14
N VAL A 165 1.92 7.46 8.17
CA VAL A 165 2.94 7.57 7.11
C VAL A 165 3.88 6.38 7.21
N ASN A 166 4.46 6.15 8.39
CA ASN A 166 5.34 5.00 8.62
C ASN A 166 4.63 3.68 8.32
N CYS A 167 3.37 3.59 8.75
CA CYS A 167 2.50 2.46 8.49
C CYS A 167 2.36 2.17 6.98
N THR A 168 2.12 3.21 6.18
CA THR A 168 2.02 3.08 4.72
C THR A 168 3.36 2.62 4.12
N PHE A 169 4.48 3.23 4.52
CA PHE A 169 5.80 2.84 4.02
C PHE A 169 6.13 1.38 4.31
N ASN A 170 5.82 0.89 5.50
CA ASN A 170 6.06 -0.50 5.84
C ASN A 170 5.25 -1.46 4.95
N VAL A 171 3.96 -1.20 4.67
CA VAL A 171 3.17 -2.02 3.71
C VAL A 171 3.92 -2.15 2.39
N PHE A 172 4.37 -1.03 1.83
CA PHE A 172 4.92 -0.98 0.48
C PHE A 172 6.35 -1.52 0.37
N PHE A 173 7.22 -1.28 1.36
CA PHE A 173 8.64 -1.53 1.24
C PHE A 173 9.14 -2.73 2.04
N HIS A 174 8.44 -3.10 3.12
CA HIS A 174 8.92 -4.15 3.99
C HIS A 174 8.80 -5.54 3.34
N PHE A 175 7.72 -5.83 2.62
CA PHE A 175 7.56 -7.10 1.90
C PHE A 175 8.56 -7.30 0.75
N PRO A 176 8.73 -6.35 -0.19
CA PRO A 176 9.79 -6.46 -1.20
C PRO A 176 11.19 -6.55 -0.58
N GLY A 177 11.44 -5.81 0.51
CA GLY A 177 12.70 -5.87 1.25
C GLY A 177 12.98 -7.25 1.83
N ILE A 178 11.98 -7.86 2.50
CA ILE A 178 12.07 -9.24 3.02
C ILE A 178 12.30 -10.23 1.88
N MET A 179 11.56 -10.12 0.77
CA MET A 179 11.70 -11.02 -0.37
C MET A 179 13.08 -10.95 -1.02
N ILE A 180 13.63 -9.75 -1.21
CA ILE A 180 14.98 -9.55 -1.75
C ILE A 180 16.02 -10.14 -0.79
N HIS A 181 15.84 -9.91 0.52
CA HIS A 181 16.75 -10.44 1.53
C HIS A 181 16.72 -11.97 1.61
N ALA A 182 15.54 -12.57 1.59
CA ALA A 182 15.36 -14.02 1.57
C ALA A 182 15.95 -14.66 0.30
N THR A 183 15.70 -14.05 -0.87
CA THR A 183 16.29 -14.51 -2.14
C THR A 183 17.81 -14.45 -2.11
N ARG A 184 18.38 -13.37 -1.54
CA ARG A 184 19.84 -13.23 -1.42
C ARG A 184 20.44 -14.31 -0.51
N LEU A 185 19.80 -14.61 0.62
CA LEU A 185 20.23 -15.67 1.53
C LEU A 185 20.14 -17.06 0.89
N TYR A 186 19.06 -17.33 0.14
CA TYR A 186 18.91 -18.58 -0.60
C TYR A 186 20.04 -18.78 -1.62
N LEU A 187 20.32 -17.75 -2.44
CA LEU A 187 21.39 -17.79 -3.44
C LEU A 187 22.79 -17.93 -2.82
N GLN A 188 23.02 -17.34 -1.64
CA GLN A 188 24.27 -17.52 -0.90
C GLN A 188 24.42 -18.95 -0.34
N GLY A 189 23.30 -19.59 0.04
CA GLY A 189 23.29 -20.98 0.50
C GLY A 189 23.63 -21.97 -0.62
N GLU A 190 23.07 -21.81 -1.82
CA GLU A 190 23.39 -22.66 -2.98
C GLU A 190 24.87 -22.58 -3.37
N GLN A 191 25.49 -21.39 -3.30
CA GLN A 191 26.92 -21.22 -3.62
C GLN A 191 27.86 -21.87 -2.60
N GLN A 192 27.38 -22.23 -1.41
CA GLN A 192 28.16 -22.98 -0.41
C GLN A 192 27.96 -24.49 -0.52
N GLU A 193 26.94 -24.98 -1.21
CA GLU A 193 26.72 -26.42 -1.45
C GLU A 193 27.43 -26.92 -2.73
N GLU A 194 27.80 -26.03 -3.65
CA GLU A 194 28.58 -26.37 -4.87
C GLU A 194 30.12 -26.32 -4.71
N ASN A 195 30.65 -25.98 -3.51
CA ASN A 195 32.09 -25.96 -3.18
C ASN A 195 32.45 -27.02 -2.12
#